data_AF-A0A950G8N6-F1
#
_entry.id   AF-A0A950G8N6-F1
#
_cell.length_a   1.000
_cell.length_b   1.000
_cell.length_c   1.000
_cell.angle_alpha   90.00
_cell.angle_beta   90.00
_cell.angle_gamma   90.00
#
_symmetry.space_group_name_H-M   'P 1'
#
loop_
_entity.id
_entity.type
_entity.pdbx_description
1 polymer ?
#
loop_
_entity_poly.entity_id
_entity_poly.type
_entity_poly.pdbx_seq_one_letter_code
_entity_poly.pdbx_strand_id
1 'polypeptide(L)'
;YLATIDADPQSPTYSQVISRLEMPGIGDELHHMGWNACSSCHHDSTKERRYLIVPGVRSSNLHIVDCGFDQKEPRLHKVIEGVEIKSRTNLSAPHTVHCLGSDIIISMLGDARGNAPGGFLHLNENFEIVGRWENDLGGMKFNYDFW
;
A
#
# COMPACT_ATOMS: atom_id res chain seq x y z
N TYR A 1 -6.64 -6.32 -11.36
CA TYR A 1 -5.97 -5.12 -11.88
C TYR A 1 -6.29 -3.89 -11.05
N LEU A 2 -5.44 -2.86 -11.19
CA LEU A 2 -5.75 -1.46 -10.87
C LEU A 2 -6.30 -0.79 -12.14
N ALA A 3 -7.42 -0.08 -12.04
CA ALA A 3 -8.05 0.61 -13.15
C ALA A 3 -7.77 2.12 -13.09
N THR A 4 -7.35 2.71 -14.19
CA THR A 4 -7.27 4.17 -14.33
C THR A 4 -8.50 4.66 -15.07
N ILE A 5 -9.27 5.54 -14.44
CA ILE A 5 -10.48 6.15 -15.00
C ILE A 5 -10.20 7.61 -15.29
N ASP A 6 -10.55 8.05 -16.50
CA ASP A 6 -10.49 9.46 -16.84
C ASP A 6 -11.65 10.22 -16.18
N ALA A 7 -11.30 11.15 -15.31
CA ALA A 7 -12.25 11.94 -14.53
C ALA A 7 -12.39 13.38 -15.03
N ASP A 8 -11.73 13.79 -16.11
CA ASP A 8 -11.85 15.14 -16.68
C ASP A 8 -13.12 15.24 -17.55
N PRO A 9 -14.13 16.05 -17.18
CA PRO A 9 -15.37 16.19 -17.94
C PRO A 9 -15.18 16.74 -19.36
N GLN A 10 -14.04 17.38 -19.66
CA GLN A 10 -13.72 17.90 -20.99
C GLN A 10 -12.98 16.89 -21.88
N SER A 11 -12.52 15.78 -21.31
CA SER A 11 -11.79 14.75 -22.04
C SER A 11 -12.72 13.93 -22.95
N PRO A 12 -12.29 13.57 -24.18
CA PRO A 12 -13.05 12.67 -25.04
C PRO A 12 -13.21 11.26 -24.45
N THR A 13 -12.41 10.91 -23.44
CA THR A 13 -12.46 9.63 -22.71
C THR A 13 -13.07 9.74 -21.32
N TYR A 14 -13.73 10.87 -20.98
CA TYR A 14 -14.40 11.06 -19.68
C TYR A 14 -15.26 9.86 -19.29
N SER A 15 -15.16 9.44 -18.02
CA SER A 15 -15.90 8.31 -17.43
C SER A 15 -15.57 6.94 -18.05
N GLN A 16 -14.43 6.82 -18.73
CA GLN A 16 -13.95 5.55 -19.28
C GLN A 16 -12.73 5.02 -18.53
N VAL A 17 -12.60 3.70 -18.50
CA VAL A 17 -11.36 3.05 -18.06
C VAL A 17 -10.32 3.19 -19.19
N ILE A 18 -9.33 4.05 -18.99
CA ILE A 18 -8.30 4.39 -19.98
C ILE A 18 -7.04 3.51 -19.88
N SER A 19 -6.82 2.87 -18.72
CA SER A 19 -5.75 1.89 -18.54
C SER A 19 -6.11 0.85 -17.49
N ARG A 20 -5.53 -0.34 -17.61
CA ARG A 20 -5.63 -1.44 -16.66
C ARG A 20 -4.24 -2.00 -16.39
N LEU A 21 -3.77 -1.86 -15.16
CA LEU A 21 -2.54 -2.49 -14.70
C LEU A 21 -2.89 -3.83 -14.03
N GLU A 22 -2.64 -4.94 -14.72
CA GLU A 22 -2.80 -6.27 -14.14
C GLU A 22 -1.75 -6.54 -13.05
N MET A 23 -2.18 -7.16 -11.95
CA MET A 23 -1.24 -7.60 -10.91
C MET A 23 -0.61 -8.92 -11.36
N PRO A 24 0.66 -9.19 -10.99
CA PRO A 24 1.37 -10.38 -11.45
C PRO A 24 0.81 -11.70 -10.89
N GLY A 25 0.06 -11.64 -9.78
CA GLY A 25 -0.54 -12.79 -9.11
C GLY A 25 -2.06 -12.86 -9.21
N ILE A 26 -2.61 -14.00 -8.80
CA ILE A 26 -4.06 -14.21 -8.64
C ILE A 26 -4.36 -14.36 -7.15
N GLY A 27 -5.51 -13.80 -6.73
CA GLY A 27 -6.02 -13.99 -5.37
C GLY A 27 -5.48 -13.00 -4.35
N ASP A 28 -4.95 -11.86 -4.80
CA ASP A 28 -4.48 -10.78 -3.92
C ASP A 28 -5.60 -10.19 -3.06
N GLU A 29 -6.82 -10.07 -3.60
CA GLU A 29 -7.92 -9.33 -2.97
C GLU A 29 -7.49 -7.88 -2.67
N LEU A 30 -7.33 -7.09 -3.74
CA LEU A 30 -7.04 -5.65 -3.61
C LEU A 30 -8.24 -4.96 -2.93
N HIS A 31 -7.97 -4.10 -1.94
CA HIS A 31 -9.03 -3.54 -1.10
C HIS A 31 -8.80 -2.04 -0.81
N HIS A 32 -7.96 -1.73 0.18
CA HIS A 32 -7.50 -0.37 0.47
C HIS A 32 -6.17 -0.11 -0.23
N MET A 33 -5.85 1.15 -0.48
CA MET A 33 -4.60 1.59 -1.09
C MET A 33 -4.28 3.01 -0.64
N GLY A 34 -2.99 3.37 -0.61
CA GLY A 34 -2.54 4.68 -0.13
C GLY A 34 -1.28 5.15 -0.84
N TRP A 35 -1.01 6.45 -0.76
CA TRP A 35 0.15 7.06 -1.41
C TRP A 35 1.39 6.99 -0.52
N ASN A 36 2.58 6.91 -1.15
CA ASN A 36 3.87 6.95 -0.46
C ASN A 36 4.10 8.26 0.30
N ALA A 37 3.59 9.37 -0.23
CA ALA A 37 3.73 10.69 0.36
C ALA A 37 2.43 11.49 0.22
N CYS A 38 2.21 12.39 1.16
CA CYS A 38 1.05 13.25 1.22
C CYS A 38 1.39 14.60 1.87
N SER A 39 0.38 15.41 2.18
CA SER A 39 0.55 16.74 2.77
C SER A 39 1.28 16.73 4.13
N SER A 40 1.41 15.58 4.80
CA SER A 40 2.26 15.45 5.98
C SER A 40 3.72 15.83 5.70
N CYS A 41 4.19 15.73 4.45
CA CYS A 41 5.53 16.12 4.00
C CYS A 41 5.68 17.58 3.57
N HIS A 42 4.71 18.47 3.86
CA HIS A 42 4.67 19.84 3.34
C HIS A 42 5.95 20.70 3.55
N HIS A 43 6.82 20.35 4.49
CA HIS A 43 8.09 21.04 4.72
C HIS A 43 9.29 20.44 3.95
N ASP A 44 9.10 19.34 3.21
CA ASP A 44 10.16 18.63 2.49
C ASP A 44 9.84 18.58 0.99
N SER A 45 10.51 19.44 0.22
CA SER A 45 10.34 19.55 -1.24
C SER A 45 10.95 18.38 -2.01
N THR A 46 11.68 17.49 -1.36
CA THR A 46 12.23 16.28 -1.99
C THR A 46 11.22 15.14 -2.07
N LYS A 47 10.09 15.26 -1.36
CA LYS A 47 9.04 14.24 -1.33
C LYS A 47 7.98 14.51 -2.39
N GLU A 48 7.55 13.43 -3.03
CA GLU A 48 6.58 13.45 -4.11
C GLU A 48 5.51 12.38 -3.89
N ARG A 49 4.24 12.77 -4.04
CA ARG A 49 3.13 11.82 -4.17
C ARG A 49 3.23 11.17 -5.56
N ARG A 50 3.90 10.04 -5.63
CA ARG A 50 4.24 9.37 -6.90
C ARG A 50 3.84 7.91 -6.92
N TYR A 51 4.10 7.20 -5.84
CA TYR A 51 3.88 5.76 -5.78
C TYR A 51 2.61 5.45 -5.00
N LEU A 52 1.75 4.65 -5.62
CA LEU A 52 0.57 4.09 -4.97
C LEU A 52 0.93 2.71 -4.43
N ILE A 53 0.72 2.51 -3.14
CA ILE A 53 0.89 1.22 -2.47
C ILE A 53 -0.46 0.52 -2.51
N VAL A 54 -0.50 -0.62 -3.20
CA VAL A 54 -1.71 -1.41 -3.44
C VAL A 54 -1.54 -2.79 -2.80
N PRO A 55 -1.94 -2.96 -1.53
CA PRO A 55 -1.94 -4.24 -0.84
C PRO A 55 -2.90 -5.26 -1.44
N GLY A 56 -2.47 -6.52 -1.44
CA GLY A 56 -3.35 -7.68 -1.52
C GLY A 56 -3.64 -8.19 -0.11
N VAL A 57 -4.88 -8.02 0.36
CA VAL A 57 -5.29 -8.44 1.72
C VAL A 57 -5.08 -9.94 1.91
N ARG A 58 -5.38 -10.76 0.90
CA ARG A 58 -5.32 -12.22 1.04
C ARG A 58 -3.91 -12.79 0.80
N SER A 59 -3.16 -12.24 -0.16
CA SER A 59 -1.80 -12.69 -0.46
C SER A 59 -0.78 -12.16 0.55
N SER A 60 -1.08 -11.01 1.16
CA SER A 60 -0.13 -10.16 1.90
C SER A 60 0.95 -9.51 1.03
N ASN A 61 0.85 -9.57 -0.30
CA ASN A 61 1.75 -8.85 -1.19
C ASN A 61 1.45 -7.35 -1.16
N LEU A 62 2.48 -6.52 -1.32
CA LEU A 62 2.33 -5.08 -1.54
C LEU A 62 2.83 -4.73 -2.94
N HIS A 63 1.95 -4.20 -3.77
CA HIS A 63 2.30 -3.74 -5.11
C HIS A 63 2.60 -2.26 -5.06
N ILE A 64 3.83 -1.88 -5.37
CA ILE A 64 4.24 -0.48 -5.48
C ILE A 64 4.05 -0.09 -6.95
N VAL A 65 3.14 0.83 -7.20
CA VAL A 65 2.76 1.30 -8.53
C VAL A 65 3.28 2.71 -8.73
N ASP A 66 4.08 2.93 -9.78
CA ASP A 66 4.53 4.27 -10.19
C ASP A 66 3.44 4.96 -11.01
N CYS A 67 2.94 6.09 -10.51
CA CYS A 67 1.97 6.96 -11.16
C CYS A 67 2.60 8.28 -11.64
N GLY A 68 3.91 8.48 -11.47
CA GLY A 68 4.60 9.75 -11.78
C GLY A 68 5.12 9.85 -13.21
N PHE A 69 5.46 8.72 -13.84
CA PHE A 69 5.97 8.72 -15.22
C PHE A 69 4.88 9.06 -16.24
N ASP A 70 3.73 8.37 -16.16
CA ASP A 70 2.53 8.67 -16.91
C ASP A 70 1.31 8.42 -16.01
N GLN A 71 0.58 9.48 -15.67
CA GLN A 71 -0.59 9.42 -14.79
C GLN A 71 -1.76 8.66 -15.43
N LYS A 72 -1.81 8.57 -16.77
CA LYS A 72 -2.86 7.84 -17.50
C LYS A 72 -2.55 6.35 -17.63
N GLU A 73 -1.28 5.97 -17.50
CA GLU A 73 -0.82 4.58 -17.60
C GLU A 73 0.14 4.22 -16.45
N PRO A 74 -0.36 4.05 -15.21
CA PRO A 74 0.46 3.62 -14.08
C PRO A 74 1.15 2.28 -14.31
N ARG A 75 2.34 2.09 -13.74
CA ARG A 75 3.18 0.90 -13.98
C ARG A 75 3.62 0.25 -12.68
N LEU A 76 3.69 -1.08 -12.68
CA LEU A 76 4.24 -1.80 -11.54
C LEU A 76 5.73 -1.47 -11.40
N HIS A 77 6.11 -0.91 -10.25
CA HIS A 77 7.49 -0.55 -9.94
C HIS A 77 8.20 -1.66 -9.17
N LYS A 78 7.53 -2.20 -8.14
CA LYS A 78 8.09 -3.22 -7.24
C LYS A 78 6.95 -4.04 -6.63
N VAL A 79 7.24 -5.29 -6.30
CA VAL A 79 6.40 -6.11 -5.42
C VAL A 79 7.20 -6.40 -4.15
N ILE A 80 6.58 -6.18 -3.00
CA ILE A 80 7.07 -6.71 -1.72
C ILE A 80 6.29 -7.98 -1.46
N GLU A 81 6.98 -9.11 -1.49
CA GLU A 81 6.35 -10.41 -1.34
C GLU A 81 5.82 -10.61 0.08
N GLY A 82 4.58 -11.10 0.20
CA GLY A 82 3.93 -11.33 1.47
C GLY A 82 4.65 -12.37 2.33
N VAL A 83 5.40 -13.30 1.70
CA VAL A 83 6.26 -14.25 2.43
C VAL A 83 7.42 -13.54 3.13
N GLU A 84 8.00 -12.51 2.54
CA GLU A 84 9.04 -11.70 3.18
C GLU A 84 8.45 -10.94 4.37
N ILE A 85 7.31 -10.28 4.19
CA ILE A 85 6.62 -9.54 5.27
C ILE A 85 6.32 -10.47 6.45
N LYS A 86 5.71 -11.62 6.18
CA LYS A 86 5.38 -12.64 7.18
C LYS A 86 6.62 -13.10 7.94
N SER A 87 7.69 -13.45 7.23
CA SER A 87 8.92 -13.95 7.85
C SER A 87 9.63 -12.90 8.71
N ARG A 88 9.60 -11.63 8.30
CA ARG A 88 10.33 -10.54 8.99
C ARG A 88 9.56 -9.94 10.16
N THR A 89 8.22 -9.94 10.11
CA THR A 89 7.40 -9.16 11.05
C THR A 89 6.33 -9.97 11.77
N ASN A 90 6.11 -11.23 11.38
CA ASN A 90 4.98 -12.04 11.83
C ASN A 90 3.64 -11.30 11.62
N LEU A 91 3.48 -10.61 10.49
CA LEU A 91 2.25 -9.91 10.10
C LEU A 91 1.73 -10.43 8.77
N SER A 92 0.41 -10.40 8.60
CA SER A 92 -0.28 -10.71 7.35
C SER A 92 -1.54 -9.85 7.19
N ALA A 93 -2.17 -9.97 6.03
CA ALA A 93 -3.39 -9.26 5.69
C ALA A 93 -3.28 -7.73 5.85
N PRO A 94 -2.45 -7.08 5.01
CA PRO A 94 -2.34 -5.63 4.97
C PRO A 94 -3.69 -5.01 4.60
N HIS A 95 -4.02 -3.87 5.20
CA HIS A 95 -5.29 -3.21 5.01
C HIS A 95 -5.10 -1.72 4.72
N THR A 96 -5.11 -0.87 5.73
CA THR A 96 -5.09 0.58 5.56
C THR A 96 -3.65 1.06 5.46
N VAL A 97 -3.39 1.98 4.52
CA VAL A 97 -2.06 2.50 4.20
C VAL A 97 -2.03 4.00 4.47
N HIS A 98 -1.07 4.44 5.30
CA HIS A 98 -0.85 5.85 5.58
C HIS A 98 0.62 6.25 5.41
N CYS A 99 0.82 7.37 4.74
CA CYS A 99 2.06 8.13 4.70
C CYS A 99 2.36 8.77 6.07
N LEU A 100 3.55 8.52 6.61
CA LEU A 100 4.09 9.11 7.83
C LEU A 100 5.36 9.90 7.48
N GLY A 101 5.18 11.11 6.96
CA GLY A 101 6.29 11.84 6.36
C GLY A 101 6.87 11.06 5.18
N SER A 102 8.17 10.77 5.21
CA SER A 102 8.85 9.95 4.19
C SER A 102 8.51 8.47 4.25
N ASP A 103 8.03 7.99 5.39
CA ASP A 103 7.84 6.58 5.68
C ASP A 103 6.37 6.19 5.52
N ILE A 104 6.08 4.89 5.56
CA ILE A 104 4.74 4.36 5.32
C ILE A 104 4.40 3.38 6.42
N ILE A 105 3.21 3.55 7.01
CA ILE A 105 2.64 2.64 7.99
C ILE A 105 1.43 1.95 7.38
N ILE A 106 1.34 0.64 7.58
CA ILE A 106 0.26 -0.20 7.04
C ILE A 106 -0.33 -1.01 8.18
N SER A 107 -1.64 -0.95 8.39
CA SER A 107 -2.30 -1.84 9.33
C SER A 107 -2.35 -3.25 8.78
N MET A 108 -2.12 -4.22 9.65
CA MET A 108 -2.05 -5.64 9.32
C MET A 108 -3.03 -6.38 10.23
N LEU A 109 -4.01 -7.07 9.65
CA LEU A 109 -5.11 -7.66 10.42
C LEU A 109 -4.65 -8.72 11.41
N GLY A 110 -3.64 -9.53 11.06
CA GLY A 110 -3.25 -10.69 11.85
C GLY A 110 -1.78 -11.06 11.79
N ASP A 111 -1.44 -12.12 12.52
CA ASP A 111 -0.12 -12.75 12.54
C ASP A 111 0.19 -13.44 11.20
N ALA A 112 1.39 -13.98 11.01
CA ALA A 112 1.77 -14.63 9.73
C ALA A 112 0.90 -15.84 9.36
N ARG A 113 0.15 -16.40 10.32
CA ARG A 113 -0.74 -17.55 10.15
C ARG A 113 -2.22 -17.15 10.04
N GLY A 114 -2.53 -15.85 10.05
CA GLY A 114 -3.88 -15.31 9.97
C GLY A 114 -4.65 -15.30 11.29
N ASN A 115 -3.97 -15.42 12.44
CA ASN A 115 -4.57 -15.32 13.77
C ASN A 115 -4.34 -13.91 14.37
N ALA A 116 -4.87 -13.65 15.56
CA ALA A 116 -4.43 -12.50 16.36
C ALA A 116 -3.05 -12.78 17.01
N PRO A 117 -2.25 -11.74 17.34
CA PRO A 117 -2.54 -10.33 17.10
C PRO A 117 -2.12 -9.84 15.71
N GLY A 118 -2.86 -8.87 15.18
CA GLY A 118 -2.41 -7.99 14.10
C GLY A 118 -1.35 -6.99 14.55
N GLY A 119 -1.17 -5.90 13.80
CA GLY A 119 -0.23 -4.84 14.14
C GLY A 119 -0.03 -3.83 13.02
N PHE A 120 1.11 -3.15 13.02
CA PHE A 120 1.46 -2.17 12.01
C PHE A 120 2.80 -2.52 11.35
N LEU A 121 2.78 -2.66 10.03
CA LEU A 121 3.98 -2.78 9.22
C LEU A 121 4.55 -1.40 8.92
N HIS A 122 5.86 -1.23 9.09
CA HIS A 122 6.59 -0.01 8.76
C HIS A 122 7.49 -0.24 7.55
N LEU A 123 7.31 0.58 6.53
CA LEU A 123 8.19 0.70 5.38
C LEU A 123 8.90 2.06 5.37
N ASN A 124 10.15 2.09 4.94
CA ASN A 124 10.86 3.35 4.68
C ASN A 124 10.52 3.90 3.27
N GLU A 125 11.09 5.06 2.94
CA GLU A 125 10.86 5.73 1.64
C GLU A 125 11.28 4.92 0.40
N ASN A 126 12.17 3.93 0.57
CA ASN A 126 12.63 3.03 -0.50
C ASN A 126 11.79 1.75 -0.60
N PHE A 127 10.65 1.70 0.12
CA PHE A 127 9.78 0.54 0.20
C PHE A 127 10.51 -0.70 0.74
N GLU A 128 11.42 -0.51 1.69
CA GLU A 128 12.06 -1.58 2.42
C GLU A 128 11.34 -1.79 3.74
N ILE A 129 11.16 -3.05 4.13
CA ILE A 129 10.55 -3.39 5.42
C ILE A 129 11.52 -2.94 6.52
N VAL A 130 11.07 -2.01 7.35
CA VAL A 130 11.79 -1.62 8.58
C VAL A 130 11.49 -2.64 9.67
N GLY A 131 10.21 -2.99 9.83
CA GLY A 131 9.75 -3.97 10.80
C GLY A 131 8.32 -3.70 11.24
N ARG A 132 8.04 -3.99 12.52
CA ARG A 132 6.79 -3.58 13.18
C ARG A 132 6.96 -2.14 13.68
N TRP A 133 5.92 -1.32 13.53
CA TRP A 133 5.96 0.07 13.99
C TRP A 133 5.77 0.18 15.51
N GLU A 134 4.91 -0.65 16.07
CA GLU A 134 4.57 -0.60 17.48
C GLU A 134 5.65 -1.22 18.38
N ASN A 135 5.89 -0.57 19.54
CA ASN A 135 6.71 -1.15 20.61
C ASN A 135 5.89 -2.06 21.55
N ASP A 136 4.60 -1.78 21.70
CA ASP A 136 3.65 -2.56 22.50
C ASP A 136 2.27 -2.51 21.82
N LEU A 137 1.66 -3.68 21.65
CA LEU A 137 0.30 -3.84 21.10
C LEU A 137 -0.79 -3.61 22.15
N GLY A 138 -0.42 -3.58 23.44
CA GLY A 138 -1.34 -3.56 24.56
C GLY A 138 -2.36 -4.71 24.45
N GLY A 139 -3.65 -4.36 24.42
CA GLY A 139 -4.75 -5.31 24.28
C GLY A 139 -5.23 -5.54 22.84
N MET A 140 -4.60 -4.93 21.82
CA MET A 140 -5.07 -5.00 20.44
C MET A 140 -4.92 -6.41 19.86
N LYS A 141 -6.02 -6.97 19.38
CA LYS A 141 -6.04 -8.31 18.76
C LYS A 141 -6.07 -8.26 17.24
N PHE A 142 -6.86 -7.36 16.66
CA PHE A 142 -6.93 -7.19 15.21
C PHE A 142 -6.82 -5.71 14.90
N ASN A 143 -6.22 -5.39 13.77
CA ASN A 143 -5.98 -4.01 13.35
C ASN A 143 -6.55 -3.81 11.95
N TYR A 144 -7.55 -2.94 11.82
CA TYR A 144 -8.31 -2.73 10.59
C TYR A 144 -8.04 -1.33 10.07
N ASP A 145 -9.01 -0.42 10.12
CA ASP A 145 -8.79 0.99 9.79
C ASP A 145 -8.10 1.75 10.92
N PHE A 146 -7.19 2.64 10.54
CA PHE A 146 -6.59 3.65 11.39
C PHE A 146 -6.42 4.94 10.60
N TRP A 147 -6.21 6.06 11.29
CA TRP A 147 -6.07 7.40 10.70
C TRP A 147 -5.02 8.21 11.45
#